data_AF-A0A831LSJ9-F1
#
_entry.id   AF-A0A831LSJ9-F1
#
_cell.length_a   1.000
_cell.length_b   1.000
_cell.length_c   1.000
_cell.angle_alpha   90.00
_cell.angle_beta   90.00
_cell.angle_gamma   90.00
#
_symmetry.space_group_name_H-M   'P 1'
#
loop_
_entity.id
_entity.type
_entity.pdbx_description
1 polymer ?
#
loop_
_entity_poly.entity_id
_entity_poly.type
_entity_poly.pdbx_seq_one_letter_code
_entity_poly.pdbx_strand_id
1 'polypeptide(L)'
;MRFYRGIPALLMLLFVFIRPSAAQTLSEDTHWQGQLSFAETVRVQAGVTLTVESGAEVHFAAGALDVAGTLQARDARFHGEGWQGIILRGGADLLERCTISGAATGVQVMGGAPRLIDVKVEGGTTGIELRRRSGAQLSGCTIRDQAEVGLFVKDESTPRVERCLFEKNGRFGVYLHRSAPQLFSGNRLVDNPVGLMVAWYGTDPEIRNNEFEQNGIAIQVDRAARPLVTGNRIHDNGTGLLLSRRADARVRRNLVGDNRIGIQVEYSSYPVIRENDLAGNGMALVLHHQSSAWEKANGEAMRNKQSFARGPFSRDASGAKEAAPPPAVLTGTVDARRNWWGEDATTQLQANQGRGNQIFIHDSRDEPFFADGGVNYPLDRVELVPWREEPIFP
;
A
#
# COMPACT_ATOMS: atom_id res chain seq x y z
N MET A 1 25.84 45.98 -32.29
CA MET A 1 24.51 45.74 -31.69
C MET A 1 23.74 44.76 -32.58
N ARG A 2 23.72 43.47 -32.23
CA ARG A 2 22.90 42.45 -32.90
C ARG A 2 21.57 42.38 -32.17
N PHE A 3 20.49 42.81 -32.81
CA PHE A 3 19.13 42.59 -32.33
C PHE A 3 18.77 41.12 -32.56
N TYR A 4 18.71 40.34 -31.48
CA TYR A 4 17.99 39.07 -31.48
C TYR A 4 16.50 39.38 -31.53
N ARG A 5 15.87 39.14 -32.69
CA ARG A 5 14.42 39.06 -32.78
C ARG A 5 14.00 37.75 -32.13
N GLY A 6 13.34 37.84 -30.98
CA GLY A 6 12.63 36.72 -30.38
C GLY A 6 11.56 36.23 -31.37
N ILE A 7 11.60 34.93 -31.67
CA ILE A 7 10.53 34.23 -32.37
C ILE A 7 9.37 34.15 -31.36
N PRO A 8 8.16 34.63 -31.69
CA PRO A 8 7.01 34.46 -30.81
C PRO A 8 6.65 32.97 -30.78
N ALA A 9 6.46 32.41 -29.58
CA ALA A 9 5.87 31.10 -29.39
C ALA A 9 4.49 31.10 -30.06
N LEU A 10 4.29 30.21 -31.03
CA LEU A 10 3.02 30.07 -31.74
C LEU A 10 2.03 29.40 -30.78
N LEU A 11 1.08 30.18 -30.26
CA LEU A 11 0.03 29.70 -29.37
C LEU A 11 -1.04 28.97 -30.20
N MET A 12 -0.96 27.64 -30.33
CA MET A 12 -1.98 26.86 -31.04
C MET A 12 -3.17 26.59 -30.11
N LEU A 13 -4.19 27.45 -30.19
CA LEU A 13 -5.49 27.26 -29.55
C LEU A 13 -6.32 26.26 -30.36
N LEU A 14 -6.40 25.02 -29.90
CA LEU A 14 -7.21 23.99 -30.56
C LEU A 14 -8.66 24.03 -30.04
N PHE A 15 -9.56 24.66 -30.79
CA PHE A 15 -11.01 24.48 -30.63
C PHE A 15 -11.47 23.33 -31.51
N VAL A 16 -11.67 22.13 -30.95
CA VAL A 16 -12.15 20.97 -31.71
C VAL A 16 -13.66 20.81 -31.52
N PHE A 17 -14.41 21.14 -32.56
CA PHE A 17 -15.78 20.65 -32.74
C PHE A 17 -15.72 19.25 -33.37
N ILE A 18 -16.22 18.25 -32.63
CA ILE A 18 -16.70 16.91 -33.00
C ILE A 18 -16.26 16.40 -34.38
N ARG A 19 -15.08 15.75 -34.42
CA ARG A 19 -14.81 14.59 -35.28
C ARG A 19 -13.95 13.60 -34.51
N PRO A 20 -14.18 12.28 -34.59
CA PRO A 20 -13.28 11.29 -34.02
C PRO A 20 -11.92 11.43 -34.74
N SER A 21 -10.96 12.07 -34.10
CA SER A 21 -9.59 12.16 -34.60
C SER A 21 -8.88 10.85 -34.29
N ALA A 22 -8.16 10.33 -35.28
CA ALA A 22 -7.20 9.23 -35.11
C ALA A 22 -6.11 9.61 -34.10
N ALA A 23 -5.31 8.62 -33.66
CA ALA A 23 -4.20 8.78 -32.72
C ALA A 23 -3.43 10.09 -32.95
N GLN A 24 -3.56 11.01 -31.99
CA GLN A 24 -2.98 12.34 -32.08
C GLN A 24 -1.61 12.35 -31.41
N THR A 25 -0.64 13.01 -32.03
CA THR A 25 0.68 13.24 -31.43
C THR A 25 0.90 14.74 -31.30
N LEU A 26 1.14 15.21 -30.08
CA LEU A 26 1.49 16.58 -29.77
C LEU A 26 3.02 16.71 -29.88
N SER A 27 3.48 17.47 -30.88
CA SER A 27 4.89 17.73 -31.17
C SER A 27 5.35 19.12 -30.78
N GLU A 28 4.44 19.96 -30.29
CA GLU A 28 4.69 21.31 -29.81
C GLU A 28 3.85 21.57 -28.56
N ASP A 29 4.29 22.53 -27.75
CA ASP A 29 3.60 22.90 -26.52
C ASP A 29 2.13 23.23 -26.83
N THR A 30 1.23 22.57 -26.11
CA THR A 30 -0.20 22.56 -26.43
C THR A 30 -1.01 22.92 -25.18
N HIS A 31 -2.06 23.71 -25.37
CA HIS A 31 -3.03 24.03 -24.33
C HIS A 31 -4.37 23.37 -24.63
N TRP A 32 -4.94 22.67 -23.65
CA TRP A 32 -6.28 22.10 -23.70
C TRP A 32 -7.22 22.87 -22.79
N GLN A 33 -8.37 23.26 -23.31
CA GLN A 33 -9.39 24.01 -22.57
C GLN A 33 -10.79 23.61 -23.02
N GLY A 34 -11.78 23.77 -22.14
CA GLY A 34 -13.16 23.42 -22.43
C GLY A 34 -13.39 21.91 -22.54
N GLN A 35 -14.25 21.50 -23.45
CA GLN A 35 -14.67 20.11 -23.63
C GLN A 35 -13.86 19.48 -24.77
N LEU A 36 -13.13 18.41 -24.48
CA LEU A 36 -12.32 17.66 -25.45
C LEU A 36 -12.76 16.19 -25.48
N SER A 37 -12.70 15.57 -26.65
CA SER A 37 -13.05 14.16 -26.82
C SER A 37 -12.11 13.47 -27.80
N PHE A 38 -11.54 12.36 -27.36
CA PHE A 38 -10.57 11.56 -28.13
C PHE A 38 -11.07 10.13 -28.30
N ALA A 39 -10.96 9.60 -29.52
CA ALA A 39 -11.35 8.22 -29.83
C ALA A 39 -10.20 7.22 -29.63
N GLU A 40 -8.95 7.71 -29.62
CA GLU A 40 -7.73 6.92 -29.55
C GLU A 40 -6.70 7.59 -28.64
N THR A 41 -5.55 6.95 -28.48
CA THR A 41 -4.44 7.49 -27.68
C THR A 41 -3.95 8.83 -28.20
N VAL A 42 -3.83 9.80 -27.30
CA VAL A 42 -3.08 11.03 -27.50
C VAL A 42 -1.68 10.84 -26.93
N ARG A 43 -0.66 11.17 -27.72
CA ARG A 43 0.76 11.10 -27.31
C ARG A 43 1.34 12.50 -27.15
N VAL A 44 1.93 12.79 -26.00
CA VAL A 44 2.74 14.00 -25.76
C VAL A 44 4.20 13.62 -25.95
N GLN A 45 4.87 14.17 -26.96
CA GLN A 45 6.26 13.83 -27.27
C GLN A 45 7.23 14.31 -26.17
N ALA A 46 8.39 13.67 -26.08
CA ALA A 46 9.45 14.12 -25.19
C ALA A 46 9.85 15.57 -25.52
N GLY A 47 10.01 16.39 -24.48
CA GLY A 47 10.30 17.82 -24.62
C GLY A 47 9.09 18.73 -24.87
N VAL A 48 7.90 18.15 -25.06
CA VAL A 48 6.64 18.90 -25.22
C VAL A 48 5.91 19.01 -23.89
N THR A 49 5.34 20.19 -23.63
CA THR A 49 4.44 20.42 -22.50
C THR A 49 2.99 20.45 -22.95
N LEU A 50 2.17 19.57 -22.37
CA LEU A 50 0.73 19.67 -22.44
C LEU A 50 0.22 20.38 -21.19
N THR A 51 -0.37 21.57 -21.38
CA THR A 51 -1.08 22.31 -20.33
C THR A 51 -2.57 22.07 -20.46
N VAL A 52 -3.20 21.55 -19.41
CA VAL A 52 -4.66 21.37 -19.35
C VAL A 52 -5.20 22.43 -18.41
N GLU A 53 -5.91 23.38 -18.99
CA GLU A 53 -6.46 24.55 -18.32
C GLU A 53 -7.57 24.17 -17.32
N SER A 54 -7.72 25.03 -16.31
CA SER A 54 -8.74 24.86 -15.27
C SER A 54 -10.15 24.74 -15.87
N GLY A 55 -10.92 23.77 -15.37
CA GLY A 55 -12.27 23.49 -15.85
C GLY A 55 -12.34 22.71 -17.16
N ALA A 56 -11.21 22.30 -17.74
CA ALA A 56 -11.23 21.41 -18.89
C ALA A 56 -11.81 20.03 -18.54
N GLU A 57 -12.63 19.50 -19.44
CA GLU A 57 -13.19 18.16 -19.38
C GLU A 57 -12.72 17.37 -20.59
N VAL A 58 -11.96 16.31 -20.33
CA VAL A 58 -11.25 15.53 -21.33
C VAL A 58 -11.79 14.12 -21.33
N HIS A 59 -12.55 13.80 -22.37
CA HIS A 59 -13.14 12.49 -22.56
C HIS A 59 -12.29 11.60 -23.48
N PHE A 60 -12.07 10.34 -23.09
CA PHE A 60 -11.46 9.31 -23.91
C PHE A 60 -12.44 8.15 -24.12
N ALA A 61 -12.86 7.90 -25.37
CA ALA A 61 -13.68 6.74 -25.70
C ALA A 61 -12.87 5.43 -25.71
N ALA A 62 -11.56 5.52 -25.99
CA ALA A 62 -10.58 4.44 -25.89
C ALA A 62 -9.17 5.03 -25.82
N GLY A 63 -8.14 4.16 -25.80
CA GLY A 63 -6.75 4.60 -25.81
C GLY A 63 -6.29 5.14 -24.46
N ALA A 64 -5.40 6.14 -24.47
CA ALA A 64 -4.76 6.69 -23.27
C ALA A 64 -4.33 8.14 -23.51
N LEU A 65 -4.03 8.87 -22.43
CA LEU A 65 -3.13 10.03 -22.50
C LEU A 65 -1.70 9.56 -22.21
N ASP A 66 -0.89 9.36 -23.25
CA ASP A 66 0.48 8.85 -23.13
C ASP A 66 1.51 9.99 -23.17
N VAL A 67 2.10 10.31 -22.03
CA VAL A 67 2.94 11.48 -21.82
C VAL A 67 4.41 11.10 -21.71
N ALA A 68 5.15 11.25 -22.81
CA ALA A 68 6.62 11.21 -22.81
C ALA A 68 7.26 12.58 -22.52
N GLY A 69 6.50 13.65 -22.71
CA GLY A 69 6.86 15.02 -22.35
C GLY A 69 6.51 15.37 -20.90
N THR A 70 5.87 16.52 -20.71
CA THR A 70 5.37 16.99 -19.40
C THR A 70 3.87 17.27 -19.48
N LEU A 71 3.12 16.84 -18.47
CA LEU A 71 1.73 17.20 -18.24
C LEU A 71 1.62 18.21 -17.10
N GLN A 72 0.98 19.35 -17.35
CA GLN A 72 0.58 20.33 -16.34
C GLN A 72 -0.95 20.44 -16.35
N ALA A 73 -1.62 19.83 -15.39
CA ALA A 73 -3.08 19.86 -15.29
C ALA A 73 -3.52 20.38 -13.92
N ARG A 74 -4.48 21.31 -13.91
CA ARG A 74 -5.10 21.83 -12.69
C ARG A 74 -6.60 21.88 -12.85
N ASP A 75 -7.34 21.47 -11.83
CA ASP A 75 -8.80 21.58 -11.77
C ASP A 75 -9.50 20.99 -13.01
N ALA A 76 -8.94 19.90 -13.55
CA ALA A 76 -9.37 19.28 -14.79
C ALA A 76 -10.01 17.92 -14.54
N ARG A 77 -10.91 17.50 -15.44
CA ARG A 77 -11.53 16.18 -15.42
C ARG A 77 -11.05 15.36 -16.60
N PHE A 78 -10.60 14.14 -16.33
CA PHE A 78 -10.30 13.12 -17.33
C PHE A 78 -11.25 11.94 -17.11
N HIS A 79 -11.99 11.52 -18.13
CA HIS A 79 -12.96 10.46 -17.98
C HIS A 79 -13.16 9.66 -19.28
N GLY A 80 -13.79 8.50 -19.16
CA GLY A 80 -14.06 7.62 -20.29
C GLY A 80 -14.51 6.24 -19.82
N GLU A 81 -15.10 5.47 -20.72
CA GLU A 81 -15.44 4.06 -20.46
C GLU A 81 -14.48 3.17 -21.25
N GLY A 82 -13.65 2.38 -20.56
CA GLY A 82 -12.74 1.43 -21.20
C GLY A 82 -11.45 2.03 -21.77
N TRP A 83 -11.17 3.31 -21.49
CA TRP A 83 -9.86 3.90 -21.73
C TRP A 83 -8.81 3.40 -20.73
N GLN A 84 -7.54 3.49 -21.08
CA GLN A 84 -6.43 2.93 -20.28
C GLN A 84 -6.04 3.85 -19.13
N GLY A 85 -6.31 5.16 -19.22
CA GLY A 85 -5.92 6.18 -18.24
C GLY A 85 -4.80 7.10 -18.71
N ILE A 86 -4.14 7.74 -17.74
CA ILE A 86 -3.01 8.65 -17.97
C ILE A 86 -1.71 7.90 -17.74
N ILE A 87 -0.81 7.88 -18.72
CA ILE A 87 0.50 7.21 -18.64
C ILE A 87 1.58 8.29 -18.62
N LEU A 88 2.29 8.42 -17.50
CA LEU A 88 3.39 9.37 -17.30
C LEU A 88 4.72 8.63 -17.44
N ARG A 89 5.60 9.06 -18.35
CA ARG A 89 6.87 8.37 -18.64
C ARG A 89 8.13 9.03 -18.06
N GLY A 90 7.97 10.02 -17.18
CA GLY A 90 9.07 10.58 -16.40
C GLY A 90 9.32 12.09 -16.61
N GLY A 91 8.29 12.84 -17.01
CA GLY A 91 8.35 14.31 -17.04
C GLY A 91 8.26 14.94 -15.65
N ALA A 92 8.33 16.27 -15.60
CA ALA A 92 8.06 17.05 -14.38
C ALA A 92 6.54 17.24 -14.18
N ASP A 93 5.79 16.13 -14.25
CA ASP A 93 4.33 16.17 -14.35
C ASP A 93 3.67 16.67 -13.07
N LEU A 94 2.62 17.46 -13.23
CA LEU A 94 1.77 17.96 -12.16
C LEU A 94 0.31 17.71 -12.50
N LEU A 95 -0.39 17.02 -11.60
CA LEU A 95 -1.84 16.98 -11.56
C LEU A 95 -2.27 17.54 -10.20
N GLU A 96 -3.03 18.63 -10.22
CA GLU A 96 -3.53 19.28 -9.02
C GLU A 96 -5.05 19.42 -9.09
N ARG A 97 -5.78 19.01 -8.04
CA ARG A 97 -7.26 19.07 -7.97
C ARG A 97 -7.96 18.46 -9.19
N CYS A 98 -7.34 17.45 -9.80
CA CYS A 98 -7.88 16.78 -10.98
C CYS A 98 -8.76 15.59 -10.59
N THR A 99 -9.77 15.28 -11.40
CA THR A 99 -10.57 14.06 -11.27
C THR A 99 -10.30 13.13 -12.45
N ILE A 100 -9.96 11.88 -12.18
CA ILE A 100 -9.77 10.82 -13.19
C ILE A 100 -10.81 9.72 -12.93
N SER A 101 -11.56 9.32 -13.95
CA SER A 101 -12.60 8.30 -13.79
C SER A 101 -12.74 7.31 -14.96
N GLY A 102 -13.16 6.08 -14.63
CA GLY A 102 -13.51 5.03 -15.61
C GLY A 102 -12.33 4.44 -16.40
N ALA A 103 -11.10 4.74 -16.00
CA ALA A 103 -9.88 4.24 -16.61
C ALA A 103 -9.56 2.82 -16.14
N ALA A 104 -8.95 1.98 -16.98
CA ALA A 104 -8.39 0.69 -16.53
C ALA A 104 -7.32 0.90 -15.42
N THR A 105 -6.38 1.81 -15.64
CA THR A 105 -5.46 2.33 -14.63
C THR A 105 -5.53 3.85 -14.60
N GLY A 106 -6.09 4.47 -13.57
CA GLY A 106 -6.28 5.93 -13.52
C GLY A 106 -5.03 6.74 -13.87
N VAL A 107 -3.94 6.52 -13.14
CA VAL A 107 -2.62 7.10 -13.44
C VAL A 107 -1.54 6.01 -13.36
N GLN A 108 -0.81 5.80 -14.45
CA GLN A 108 0.35 4.91 -14.49
C GLN A 108 1.64 5.72 -14.63
N VAL A 109 2.54 5.59 -13.66
CA VAL A 109 3.83 6.28 -13.65
C VAL A 109 4.95 5.29 -13.97
N MET A 110 5.67 5.54 -15.05
CA MET A 110 6.75 4.70 -15.56
C MET A 110 8.14 5.31 -15.27
N GLY A 111 8.40 5.65 -14.00
CA GLY A 111 9.59 6.38 -13.55
C GLY A 111 9.33 7.88 -13.35
N GLY A 112 10.35 8.62 -12.93
CA GLY A 112 10.23 10.05 -12.60
C GLY A 112 9.57 10.32 -11.24
N ALA A 113 9.31 11.60 -10.95
CA ALA A 113 8.78 12.06 -9.66
C ALA A 113 7.61 13.05 -9.85
N PRO A 114 6.50 12.61 -10.49
CA PRO A 114 5.35 13.47 -10.70
C PRO A 114 4.70 13.87 -9.37
N ARG A 115 4.03 15.02 -9.37
CA ARG A 115 3.28 15.54 -8.22
C ARG A 115 1.79 15.38 -8.47
N LEU A 116 1.14 14.60 -7.61
CA LEU A 116 -0.30 14.39 -7.58
C LEU A 116 -0.83 15.01 -6.30
N ILE A 117 -1.57 16.11 -6.42
CA ILE A 117 -2.03 16.92 -5.29
C ILE A 117 -3.54 17.03 -5.35
N ASP A 118 -4.24 16.58 -4.32
CA ASP A 118 -5.70 16.60 -4.24
C ASP A 118 -6.37 15.93 -5.46
N VAL A 119 -5.73 14.89 -6.01
CA VAL A 119 -6.22 14.16 -7.16
C VAL A 119 -7.24 13.13 -6.71
N LYS A 120 -8.41 13.11 -7.37
CA LYS A 120 -9.43 12.09 -7.17
C LYS A 120 -9.36 11.06 -8.30
N VAL A 121 -9.27 9.77 -7.95
CA VAL A 121 -9.32 8.66 -8.91
C VAL A 121 -10.44 7.71 -8.52
N GLU A 122 -11.40 7.48 -9.41
CA GLU A 122 -12.59 6.69 -9.12
C GLU A 122 -13.04 5.79 -10.28
N GLY A 123 -13.43 4.55 -9.94
CA GLY A 123 -13.75 3.53 -10.94
C GLY A 123 -12.52 3.07 -11.73
N GLY A 124 -12.61 1.88 -12.32
CA GLY A 124 -11.48 1.24 -12.97
C GLY A 124 -10.98 0.00 -12.25
N THR A 125 -9.86 -0.54 -12.72
CA THR A 125 -9.22 -1.70 -12.09
C THR A 125 -8.18 -1.29 -11.06
N THR A 126 -7.32 -0.33 -11.42
CA THR A 126 -6.26 0.20 -10.56
C THR A 126 -6.33 1.73 -10.52
N GLY A 127 -6.29 2.34 -9.33
CA GLY A 127 -6.32 3.79 -9.23
C GLY A 127 -5.02 4.42 -9.74
N ILE A 128 -3.92 4.15 -9.03
CA ILE A 128 -2.59 4.65 -9.37
C ILE A 128 -1.58 3.48 -9.36
N GLU A 129 -0.79 3.34 -10.42
CA GLU A 129 0.30 2.37 -10.51
C GLU A 129 1.65 3.09 -10.63
N LEU A 130 2.55 2.85 -9.69
CA LEU A 130 3.90 3.39 -9.66
C LEU A 130 4.90 2.28 -9.92
N ARG A 131 5.74 2.45 -10.95
CA ARG A 131 6.76 1.48 -11.33
C ARG A 131 8.04 2.15 -11.83
N ARG A 132 9.07 1.32 -12.05
CA ARG A 132 10.40 1.71 -12.55
C ARG A 132 11.08 2.78 -11.70
N ARG A 133 11.24 2.52 -10.40
CA ARG A 133 11.91 3.43 -9.44
C ARG A 133 11.28 4.83 -9.41
N SER A 134 9.95 4.89 -9.46
CA SER A 134 9.23 6.17 -9.38
C SER A 134 9.38 6.80 -7.99
N GLY A 135 9.64 8.10 -7.96
CA GLY A 135 9.64 8.94 -6.76
C GLY A 135 8.41 9.84 -6.68
N ALA A 136 7.26 9.39 -7.19
CA ALA A 136 6.01 10.18 -7.21
C ALA A 136 5.64 10.71 -5.82
N GLN A 137 5.02 11.90 -5.79
CA GLN A 137 4.56 12.57 -4.59
C GLN A 137 3.04 12.67 -4.63
N LEU A 138 2.38 11.96 -3.73
CA LEU A 138 0.93 11.94 -3.57
C LEU A 138 0.57 12.66 -2.26
N SER A 139 -0.21 13.72 -2.35
CA SER A 139 -0.66 14.52 -1.20
C SER A 139 -2.15 14.84 -1.33
N GLY A 140 -2.95 14.52 -0.31
CA GLY A 140 -4.38 14.88 -0.32
C GLY A 140 -5.24 14.10 -1.33
N CYS A 141 -4.68 13.07 -1.97
CA CYS A 141 -5.39 12.33 -3.03
C CYS A 141 -6.49 11.44 -2.45
N THR A 142 -7.58 11.27 -3.19
CA THR A 142 -8.66 10.32 -2.88
C THR A 142 -8.72 9.25 -3.96
N ILE A 143 -8.44 8.00 -3.60
CA ILE A 143 -8.49 6.86 -4.51
C ILE A 143 -9.54 5.88 -4.00
N ARG A 144 -10.60 5.71 -4.78
CA ARG A 144 -11.75 4.90 -4.33
C ARG A 144 -12.40 4.11 -5.44
N ASP A 145 -13.22 3.14 -5.02
CA ASP A 145 -14.11 2.37 -5.90
C ASP A 145 -13.35 1.71 -7.07
N GLN A 146 -12.09 1.29 -6.83
CA GLN A 146 -11.31 0.51 -7.79
C GLN A 146 -11.67 -0.96 -7.67
N ALA A 147 -11.78 -1.68 -8.79
CA ALA A 147 -12.14 -3.09 -8.77
C ALA A 147 -11.08 -3.97 -8.07
N GLU A 148 -9.80 -3.58 -8.11
CA GLU A 148 -8.72 -4.37 -7.51
C GLU A 148 -7.88 -3.55 -6.53
N VAL A 149 -7.14 -2.53 -6.99
CA VAL A 149 -6.11 -1.85 -6.18
C VAL A 149 -6.25 -0.34 -6.23
N GLY A 150 -6.26 0.33 -5.08
CA GLY A 150 -6.18 1.78 -5.02
C GLY A 150 -4.83 2.29 -5.53
N LEU A 151 -3.76 2.04 -4.76
CA LEU A 151 -2.38 2.38 -5.14
C LEU A 151 -1.50 1.13 -5.21
N PHE A 152 -0.89 0.86 -6.37
CA PHE A 152 0.07 -0.21 -6.54
C PHE A 152 1.48 0.33 -6.73
N VAL A 153 2.37 0.11 -5.76
CA VAL A 153 3.78 0.54 -5.80
C VAL A 153 4.67 -0.67 -6.01
N LYS A 154 5.43 -0.67 -7.10
CA LYS A 154 6.33 -1.79 -7.46
C LYS A 154 7.61 -1.32 -8.14
N ASP A 155 8.47 -2.29 -8.46
CA ASP A 155 9.71 -2.10 -9.21
C ASP A 155 10.64 -1.06 -8.56
N GLU A 156 10.93 -1.25 -7.27
CA GLU A 156 11.84 -0.41 -6.46
C GLU A 156 11.44 1.07 -6.40
N SER A 157 10.13 1.36 -6.53
CA SER A 157 9.61 2.72 -6.42
C SER A 157 9.65 3.21 -4.97
N THR A 158 9.96 4.49 -4.78
CA THR A 158 10.16 5.12 -3.47
C THR A 158 9.32 6.40 -3.34
N PRO A 159 7.98 6.31 -3.47
CA PRO A 159 7.13 7.49 -3.46
C PRO A 159 7.03 8.14 -2.08
N ARG A 160 6.46 9.35 -2.04
CA ARG A 160 5.91 9.97 -0.84
C ARG A 160 4.40 9.92 -0.93
N VAL A 161 3.74 9.36 0.07
CA VAL A 161 2.28 9.23 0.14
C VAL A 161 1.82 9.77 1.48
N GLU A 162 1.18 10.93 1.45
CA GLU A 162 0.71 11.59 2.65
C GLU A 162 -0.70 12.15 2.54
N ARG A 163 -1.45 12.13 3.65
CA ARG A 163 -2.80 12.71 3.74
C ARG A 163 -3.76 12.20 2.65
N CYS A 164 -3.56 10.98 2.17
CA CYS A 164 -4.41 10.39 1.14
C CYS A 164 -5.50 9.51 1.76
N LEU A 165 -6.63 9.40 1.05
CA LEU A 165 -7.75 8.50 1.37
C LEU A 165 -7.78 7.34 0.37
N PHE A 166 -7.76 6.11 0.88
CA PHE A 166 -7.97 4.89 0.11
C PHE A 166 -9.23 4.17 0.60
N GLU A 167 -10.30 4.23 -0.18
CA GLU A 167 -11.62 3.78 0.27
C GLU A 167 -12.27 2.79 -0.72
N LYS A 168 -12.89 1.70 -0.23
CA LYS A 168 -13.75 0.81 -1.04
C LYS A 168 -13.06 0.25 -2.30
N ASN A 169 -11.78 -0.10 -2.18
CA ASN A 169 -11.07 -0.77 -3.27
C ASN A 169 -11.24 -2.29 -3.14
N GLY A 170 -11.49 -3.00 -4.24
CA GLY A 170 -12.01 -4.37 -4.23
C GLY A 170 -11.05 -5.46 -3.75
N ARG A 171 -9.75 -5.17 -3.58
CA ARG A 171 -8.80 -6.10 -2.96
C ARG A 171 -7.85 -5.41 -2.00
N PHE A 172 -7.17 -4.36 -2.47
CA PHE A 172 -6.15 -3.65 -1.69
C PHE A 172 -6.39 -2.15 -1.78
N GLY A 173 -6.43 -1.45 -0.64
CA GLY A 173 -6.34 0.01 -0.64
C GLY A 173 -4.98 0.44 -1.20
N VAL A 174 -3.91 -0.11 -0.64
CA VAL A 174 -2.52 0.07 -1.10
C VAL A 174 -1.79 -1.26 -1.14
N TYR A 175 -1.03 -1.52 -2.21
CA TYR A 175 -0.11 -2.65 -2.31
C TYR A 175 1.32 -2.17 -2.56
N LEU A 176 2.21 -2.43 -1.61
CA LEU A 176 3.66 -2.28 -1.74
C LEU A 176 4.30 -3.63 -2.08
N HIS A 177 4.93 -3.70 -3.26
CA HIS A 177 5.56 -4.92 -3.77
C HIS A 177 7.02 -4.65 -4.16
N ARG A 178 7.98 -5.12 -3.34
CA ARG A 178 9.42 -4.86 -3.56
C ARG A 178 9.68 -3.36 -3.75
N SER A 179 9.14 -2.57 -2.84
CA SER A 179 9.16 -1.10 -2.89
C SER A 179 8.98 -0.54 -1.50
N ALA A 180 9.72 0.52 -1.19
CA ALA A 180 9.69 1.17 0.12
C ALA A 180 9.45 2.67 -0.09
N PRO A 181 8.23 3.17 0.16
CA PRO A 181 7.97 4.60 0.19
C PRO A 181 8.95 5.35 1.11
N GLN A 182 9.41 6.52 0.68
CA GLN A 182 10.17 7.44 1.53
C GLN A 182 9.30 7.99 2.66
N LEU A 183 7.99 8.05 2.44
CA LEU A 183 7.01 8.50 3.41
C LEU A 183 5.68 7.79 3.14
N PHE A 184 5.10 7.18 4.18
CA PHE A 184 3.73 6.71 4.19
C PHE A 184 3.06 7.16 5.50
N SER A 185 2.49 8.36 5.49
CA SER A 185 2.04 9.02 6.72
C SER A 185 0.78 9.85 6.61
N GLY A 186 -0.05 9.85 7.66
CA GLY A 186 -1.27 10.65 7.71
C GLY A 186 -2.34 10.18 6.74
N ASN A 187 -2.22 8.96 6.20
CA ASN A 187 -3.18 8.39 5.28
C ASN A 187 -4.32 7.73 6.04
N ARG A 188 -5.48 7.64 5.40
CA ARG A 188 -6.66 6.97 5.92
C ARG A 188 -7.08 5.87 4.95
N LEU A 189 -7.23 4.65 5.45
CA LEU A 189 -7.57 3.47 4.65
C LEU A 189 -8.84 2.85 5.22
N VAL A 190 -9.91 2.89 4.45
CA VAL A 190 -11.28 2.63 4.94
C VAL A 190 -12.01 1.64 4.06
N ASP A 191 -12.69 0.67 4.65
CA ASP A 191 -13.63 -0.22 3.95
C ASP A 191 -12.99 -0.93 2.74
N ASN A 192 -11.74 -1.41 2.90
CA ASN A 192 -11.08 -2.26 1.92
C ASN A 192 -11.00 -3.69 2.47
N PRO A 193 -11.05 -4.74 1.63
CA PRO A 193 -10.80 -6.11 2.08
C PRO A 193 -9.42 -6.24 2.75
N VAL A 194 -8.41 -5.58 2.19
CA VAL A 194 -7.13 -5.33 2.84
C VAL A 194 -6.76 -3.86 2.67
N GLY A 195 -6.56 -3.13 3.76
CA GLY A 195 -6.17 -1.72 3.74
C GLY A 195 -4.79 -1.55 3.08
N LEU A 196 -3.74 -2.05 3.73
CA LEU A 196 -2.36 -2.01 3.24
C LEU A 196 -1.76 -3.41 3.17
N MET A 197 -1.33 -3.81 1.97
CA MET A 197 -0.52 -5.00 1.73
C MET A 197 0.96 -4.60 1.58
N VAL A 198 1.84 -5.20 2.39
CA VAL A 198 3.29 -5.06 2.32
C VAL A 198 3.89 -6.44 2.11
N ALA A 199 4.36 -6.72 0.90
CA ALA A 199 4.84 -8.06 0.57
C ALA A 199 6.24 -8.06 -0.03
N TRP A 200 6.93 -9.16 0.24
CA TRP A 200 8.26 -9.52 -0.26
C TRP A 200 9.41 -8.92 0.52
N TYR A 201 10.46 -9.74 0.65
CA TYR A 201 11.77 -9.33 1.17
C TYR A 201 12.27 -8.03 0.52
N GLY A 202 12.81 -7.14 1.36
CA GLY A 202 13.25 -5.79 0.96
C GLY A 202 12.13 -4.74 0.91
N THR A 203 10.88 -5.13 1.17
CA THR A 203 9.76 -4.19 1.30
C THR A 203 9.62 -3.78 2.77
N ASP A 204 10.51 -2.89 3.21
CA ASP A 204 10.67 -2.53 4.63
C ASP A 204 10.35 -1.04 4.90
N PRO A 205 9.12 -0.56 4.61
CA PRO A 205 8.76 0.84 4.81
C PRO A 205 8.52 1.19 6.29
N GLU A 206 8.59 2.48 6.61
CA GLU A 206 8.00 3.03 7.82
C GLU A 206 6.55 3.44 7.55
N ILE A 207 5.61 2.78 8.22
CA ILE A 207 4.17 3.02 8.17
C ILE A 207 3.82 3.80 9.43
N ARG A 208 3.59 5.11 9.30
CA ARG A 208 3.45 5.96 10.48
C ARG A 208 2.26 6.90 10.49
N ASN A 209 1.64 7.10 11.65
CA ASN A 209 0.57 8.09 11.84
C ASN A 209 -0.56 7.97 10.80
N ASN A 210 -0.94 6.74 10.45
CA ASN A 210 -2.06 6.46 9.57
C ASN A 210 -3.24 5.94 10.37
N GLU A 211 -4.42 6.01 9.77
CA GLU A 211 -5.67 5.49 10.33
C GLU A 211 -6.22 4.38 9.42
N PHE A 212 -6.51 3.23 10.03
CA PHE A 212 -7.07 2.07 9.37
C PHE A 212 -8.38 1.67 10.05
N GLU A 213 -9.48 1.80 9.32
CA GLU A 213 -10.84 1.68 9.85
C GLU A 213 -11.70 0.79 8.93
N GLN A 214 -12.53 -0.08 9.50
CA GLN A 214 -13.54 -0.85 8.76
C GLN A 214 -12.99 -1.76 7.62
N ASN A 215 -11.71 -2.10 7.66
CA ASN A 215 -11.13 -3.02 6.68
C ASN A 215 -11.33 -4.48 7.10
N GLY A 216 -11.33 -5.41 6.14
CA GLY A 216 -11.25 -6.84 6.45
C GLY A 216 -9.95 -7.16 7.21
N ILE A 217 -8.83 -6.71 6.65
CA ILE A 217 -7.51 -6.67 7.29
C ILE A 217 -6.94 -5.27 7.14
N ALA A 218 -6.59 -4.58 8.23
CA ALA A 218 -6.04 -3.23 8.14
C ALA A 218 -4.64 -3.22 7.51
N ILE A 219 -3.70 -3.99 8.07
CA ILE A 219 -2.34 -4.13 7.55
C ILE A 219 -1.99 -5.61 7.41
N GLN A 220 -1.67 -6.05 6.20
CA GLN A 220 -1.13 -7.38 5.93
C GLN A 220 0.35 -7.27 5.54
N VAL A 221 1.21 -7.93 6.31
CA VAL A 221 2.65 -8.04 6.03
C VAL A 221 2.97 -9.47 5.67
N ASP A 222 3.71 -9.66 4.58
CA ASP A 222 3.83 -10.96 3.96
C ASP A 222 5.18 -11.21 3.28
N ARG A 223 5.51 -12.49 3.10
CA ARG A 223 6.66 -12.97 2.31
C ARG A 223 7.98 -12.31 2.70
N ALA A 224 8.28 -12.32 4.00
CA ALA A 224 9.52 -11.79 4.57
C ALA A 224 9.71 -10.26 4.49
N ALA A 225 8.64 -9.49 4.29
CA ALA A 225 8.66 -8.04 4.50
C ALA A 225 8.82 -7.69 5.99
N ARG A 226 9.51 -6.59 6.29
CA ARG A 226 9.87 -6.16 7.67
C ARG A 226 9.62 -4.67 7.90
N PRO A 227 8.38 -4.19 7.77
CA PRO A 227 8.07 -2.78 8.00
C PRO A 227 8.24 -2.38 9.47
N LEU A 228 8.44 -1.08 9.68
CA LEU A 228 8.22 -0.43 10.97
C LEU A 228 6.80 0.13 10.99
N VAL A 229 5.93 -0.41 11.85
CA VAL A 229 4.56 0.06 12.06
C VAL A 229 4.53 0.89 13.35
N THR A 230 4.32 2.21 13.24
CA THR A 230 4.41 3.11 14.40
C THR A 230 3.45 4.28 14.41
N GLY A 231 2.87 4.64 15.55
CA GLY A 231 2.00 5.81 15.67
C GLY A 231 0.65 5.68 14.95
N ASN A 232 0.25 4.48 14.52
CA ASN A 232 -0.98 4.28 13.77
C ASN A 232 -2.17 4.03 14.70
N ARG A 233 -3.36 4.41 14.22
CA ARG A 233 -4.65 4.08 14.81
C ARG A 233 -5.30 2.99 13.95
N ILE A 234 -5.56 1.82 14.53
CA ILE A 234 -6.02 0.63 13.82
C ILE A 234 -7.23 0.08 14.57
N HIS A 235 -8.44 0.33 14.05
CA HIS A 235 -9.68 0.05 14.76
C HIS A 235 -10.84 -0.35 13.85
N ASP A 236 -11.83 -1.02 14.42
CA ASP A 236 -13.03 -1.47 13.72
C ASP A 236 -12.74 -2.36 12.50
N ASN A 237 -11.61 -3.09 12.51
CA ASN A 237 -11.24 -4.01 11.43
C ASN A 237 -11.55 -5.47 11.80
N GLY A 238 -11.67 -6.32 10.78
CA GLY A 238 -11.71 -7.77 10.99
C GLY A 238 -10.41 -8.29 11.64
N THR A 239 -9.26 -7.85 11.12
CA THR A 239 -7.94 -8.07 11.72
C THR A 239 -7.13 -6.78 11.62
N GLY A 240 -6.55 -6.31 12.72
CA GLY A 240 -5.72 -5.09 12.73
C GLY A 240 -4.42 -5.29 11.96
N LEU A 241 -3.57 -6.22 12.41
CA LEU A 241 -2.34 -6.60 11.71
C LEU A 241 -2.31 -8.11 11.47
N LEU A 242 -2.10 -8.53 10.22
CA LEU A 242 -1.79 -9.90 9.85
C LEU A 242 -0.33 -10.01 9.41
N LEU A 243 0.49 -10.72 10.19
CA LEU A 243 1.91 -10.91 9.96
C LEU A 243 2.15 -12.38 9.56
N SER A 244 2.38 -12.62 8.27
CA SER A 244 2.37 -13.96 7.70
C SER A 244 3.64 -14.26 6.89
N ARG A 245 4.05 -15.53 6.89
CA ARG A 245 5.16 -16.05 6.06
C ARG A 245 6.45 -15.26 6.26
N ARG A 246 6.98 -15.32 7.49
CA ARG A 246 8.25 -14.68 7.93
C ARG A 246 8.20 -13.16 7.99
N ALA A 247 7.02 -12.60 8.24
CA ALA A 247 6.83 -11.16 8.40
C ALA A 247 7.38 -10.69 9.76
N ASP A 248 8.66 -10.30 9.81
CA ASP A 248 9.34 -9.86 11.03
C ASP A 248 9.18 -8.35 11.24
N ALA A 249 7.94 -7.88 11.31
CA ALA A 249 7.63 -6.46 11.51
C ALA A 249 8.06 -5.95 12.89
N ARG A 250 8.38 -4.66 12.97
CA ARG A 250 8.54 -3.94 14.25
C ARG A 250 7.28 -3.13 14.50
N VAL A 251 6.50 -3.50 15.50
CA VAL A 251 5.21 -2.89 15.82
C VAL A 251 5.33 -2.16 17.15
N ARG A 252 5.29 -0.83 17.12
CA ARG A 252 5.40 -0.01 18.34
C ARG A 252 4.58 1.25 18.30
N ARG A 253 4.12 1.72 19.45
CA ARG A 253 3.38 2.98 19.64
C ARG A 253 2.17 3.06 18.73
N ASN A 254 1.42 1.98 18.58
CA ASN A 254 0.16 1.98 17.86
C ASN A 254 -0.98 1.83 18.86
N LEU A 255 -2.12 2.43 18.52
CA LEU A 255 -3.41 2.16 19.14
C LEU A 255 -4.12 1.13 18.26
N VAL A 256 -4.18 -0.11 18.72
CA VAL A 256 -4.83 -1.22 18.01
C VAL A 256 -5.98 -1.70 18.89
N GLY A 257 -7.19 -1.24 18.63
CA GLY A 257 -8.35 -1.55 19.46
C GLY A 257 -9.61 -1.76 18.65
N ASP A 258 -10.64 -2.35 19.25
CA ASP A 258 -11.95 -2.54 18.62
C ASP A 258 -11.90 -3.35 17.31
N ASN A 259 -10.86 -4.16 17.11
CA ASN A 259 -10.80 -5.12 16.01
C ASN A 259 -11.30 -6.48 16.50
N ARG A 260 -11.85 -7.31 15.60
CA ARG A 260 -12.17 -8.70 15.97
C ARG A 260 -10.90 -9.45 16.38
N ILE A 261 -9.79 -9.26 15.65
CA ILE A 261 -8.45 -9.68 16.05
C ILE A 261 -7.51 -8.47 15.97
N GLY A 262 -6.81 -8.12 17.04
CA GLY A 262 -5.84 -7.02 17.06
C GLY A 262 -4.63 -7.33 16.18
N ILE A 263 -3.86 -8.35 16.56
CA ILE A 263 -2.68 -8.81 15.82
C ILE A 263 -2.74 -10.32 15.63
N GLN A 264 -2.51 -10.80 14.42
CA GLN A 264 -2.35 -12.22 14.10
C GLN A 264 -0.95 -12.46 13.53
N VAL A 265 -0.27 -13.49 14.04
CA VAL A 265 1.07 -13.88 13.63
C VAL A 265 1.05 -15.34 13.20
N GLU A 266 1.57 -15.62 12.00
CA GLU A 266 1.53 -16.96 11.44
C GLU A 266 2.70 -17.28 10.49
N TYR A 267 2.89 -18.59 10.26
CA TYR A 267 3.86 -19.15 9.32
C TYR A 267 5.27 -18.60 9.51
N SER A 268 5.85 -18.88 10.69
CA SER A 268 7.24 -18.56 11.03
C SER A 268 7.56 -17.06 11.01
N SER A 269 6.61 -16.23 11.43
CA SER A 269 6.81 -14.79 11.57
C SER A 269 7.25 -14.47 13.00
N TYR A 270 8.34 -13.71 13.18
CA TYR A 270 8.87 -13.38 14.52
C TYR A 270 8.96 -11.86 14.70
N PRO A 271 7.82 -11.16 14.74
CA PRO A 271 7.79 -9.72 14.93
C PRO A 271 8.19 -9.33 16.35
N VAL A 272 8.56 -8.06 16.50
CA VAL A 272 8.73 -7.42 17.82
C VAL A 272 7.56 -6.46 18.02
N ILE A 273 6.66 -6.82 18.92
CA ILE A 273 5.43 -6.09 19.21
C ILE A 273 5.58 -5.47 20.60
N ARG A 274 5.99 -4.22 20.70
CA ARG A 274 6.23 -3.58 22.00
C ARG A 274 5.74 -2.17 22.04
N GLU A 275 5.37 -1.69 23.22
CA GLU A 275 4.92 -0.31 23.42
C GLU A 275 3.67 0.01 22.58
N ASN A 276 2.67 -0.86 22.54
CA ASN A 276 1.38 -0.59 21.91
C ASN A 276 0.24 -0.65 22.92
N ASP A 277 -0.88 -0.01 22.59
CA ASP A 277 -2.14 -0.12 23.30
C ASP A 277 -3.05 -1.07 22.52
N LEU A 278 -3.35 -2.24 23.10
CA LEU A 278 -4.03 -3.37 22.45
C LEU A 278 -5.41 -3.68 23.05
N ALA A 279 -6.01 -2.71 23.74
CA ALA A 279 -7.29 -2.86 24.43
C ALA A 279 -8.49 -2.91 23.47
N GLY A 280 -9.61 -3.47 23.90
CA GLY A 280 -10.89 -3.44 23.15
C GLY A 280 -11.02 -4.44 21.99
N ASN A 281 -9.96 -5.18 21.65
CA ASN A 281 -10.04 -6.22 20.61
C ASN A 281 -10.79 -7.46 21.12
N GLY A 282 -11.48 -8.17 20.23
CA GLY A 282 -12.05 -9.49 20.54
C GLY A 282 -10.98 -10.50 20.95
N MET A 283 -9.84 -10.46 20.27
CA MET A 283 -8.61 -11.14 20.66
C MET A 283 -7.43 -10.20 20.39
N ALA A 284 -6.59 -9.91 21.38
CA ALA A 284 -5.52 -8.91 21.21
C ALA A 284 -4.36 -9.45 20.36
N LEU A 285 -3.97 -10.72 20.58
CA LEU A 285 -2.89 -11.36 19.83
C LEU A 285 -3.17 -12.85 19.60
N VAL A 286 -3.10 -13.30 18.34
CA VAL A 286 -3.28 -14.70 17.94
C VAL A 286 -2.00 -15.21 17.30
N LEU A 287 -1.52 -16.36 17.76
CA LEU A 287 -0.53 -17.17 17.07
C LEU A 287 -1.24 -18.31 16.33
N HIS A 288 -1.06 -18.40 15.02
CA HIS A 288 -1.68 -19.43 14.19
C HIS A 288 -0.63 -20.09 13.30
N HIS A 289 -0.54 -21.42 13.30
CA HIS A 289 0.52 -22.17 12.57
C HIS A 289 1.94 -21.58 12.79
N GLN A 290 2.18 -21.06 13.98
CA GLN A 290 3.40 -20.35 14.35
C GLN A 290 4.28 -21.30 15.17
N SER A 291 5.36 -21.79 14.57
CA SER A 291 6.26 -22.72 15.24
C SER A 291 7.71 -22.59 14.79
N SER A 292 8.57 -22.36 15.76
CA SER A 292 10.02 -22.41 15.64
C SER A 292 10.55 -23.81 15.36
N ALA A 293 9.88 -24.86 15.86
CA ALA A 293 10.24 -26.24 15.57
C ALA A 293 9.93 -26.58 14.11
N TRP A 294 8.77 -26.14 13.60
CA TRP A 294 8.43 -26.30 12.19
C TRP A 294 9.41 -25.54 11.30
N GLU A 295 9.76 -24.30 11.63
CA GLU A 295 10.71 -23.50 10.84
C GLU A 295 12.10 -24.15 10.76
N LYS A 296 12.59 -24.74 11.87
CA LYS A 296 13.86 -25.48 11.89
C LYS A 296 13.82 -26.71 10.98
N ALA A 297 12.70 -27.42 10.95
CA ALA A 297 12.57 -28.66 10.18
C ALA A 297 12.32 -28.40 8.68
N ASN A 298 11.47 -27.41 8.35
CA ASN A 298 10.89 -27.25 7.01
C ASN A 298 11.23 -25.92 6.32
N GLY A 299 11.71 -24.92 7.08
CA GLY A 299 11.84 -23.54 6.59
C GLY A 299 12.76 -23.40 5.38
N GLU A 300 13.89 -24.12 5.35
CA GLU A 300 14.83 -24.09 4.22
C GLU A 300 14.21 -24.64 2.94
N ALA A 301 13.55 -25.81 3.03
CA ALA A 301 12.87 -26.41 1.90
C ALA A 301 11.74 -25.49 1.36
N MET A 302 11.01 -24.82 2.25
CA MET A 302 9.96 -23.88 1.87
C MET A 302 10.50 -22.60 1.24
N ARG A 303 11.63 -22.07 1.72
CA ARG A 303 12.33 -20.95 1.07
C ARG A 303 12.70 -21.28 -0.37
N ASN A 304 13.23 -22.49 -0.60
CA ASN A 304 13.60 -22.96 -1.92
C ASN A 304 12.40 -23.15 -2.85
N LYS A 305 11.20 -23.39 -2.32
CA LYS A 305 9.95 -23.43 -3.13
C LYS A 305 9.37 -22.03 -3.39
N GLN A 306 9.43 -21.13 -2.41
CA GLN A 306 8.88 -19.77 -2.49
C GLN A 306 9.63 -18.85 -3.48
N SER A 307 10.92 -19.06 -3.70
CA SER A 307 11.71 -18.37 -4.73
C SER A 307 11.17 -18.56 -6.15
N PHE A 308 10.30 -19.55 -6.37
CA PHE A 308 9.64 -19.84 -7.65
C PHE A 308 8.16 -19.42 -7.70
N ALA A 309 7.59 -18.89 -6.61
CA ALA A 309 6.16 -18.57 -6.54
C ALA A 309 5.82 -17.23 -7.23
N ARG A 310 4.76 -17.22 -8.05
CA ARG A 310 4.26 -16.00 -8.71
C ARG A 310 3.51 -15.09 -7.71
N GLY A 311 3.61 -13.77 -7.90
CA GLY A 311 2.78 -12.79 -7.21
C GLY A 311 1.36 -12.74 -7.80
N PRO A 312 0.33 -12.27 -7.05
CA PRO A 312 -1.06 -12.23 -7.51
C PRO A 312 -1.28 -11.37 -8.76
N PHE A 313 -0.35 -10.45 -9.07
CA PHE A 313 -0.38 -9.60 -10.27
C PHE A 313 0.85 -9.76 -11.18
N SER A 314 1.72 -10.74 -10.92
CA SER A 314 2.98 -10.89 -11.68
C SER A 314 2.81 -11.88 -12.82
N ARG A 315 2.91 -11.41 -14.07
CA ARG A 315 3.08 -12.28 -15.26
C ARG A 315 4.53 -12.76 -15.41
N ASP A 316 5.49 -12.01 -14.87
CA ASP A 316 6.89 -12.37 -14.91
C ASP A 316 7.29 -13.15 -13.66
N ALA A 317 7.88 -14.33 -13.89
CA ALA A 317 8.69 -15.02 -12.91
C ALA A 317 10.05 -14.29 -12.86
N SER A 318 10.11 -13.14 -12.20
CA SER A 318 11.41 -12.50 -11.98
C SER A 318 12.22 -13.42 -11.04
N GLY A 319 13.10 -14.22 -11.63
CA GLY A 319 14.00 -15.17 -10.97
C GLY A 319 15.13 -14.48 -10.20
N ALA A 320 14.80 -13.50 -9.36
CA ALA A 320 15.74 -12.98 -8.39
C ALA A 320 15.89 -14.01 -7.28
N LYS A 321 17.05 -14.69 -7.28
CA LYS A 321 17.54 -15.49 -6.16
C LYS A 321 17.84 -14.56 -4.98
N GLU A 322 16.81 -14.09 -4.30
CA GLU A 322 16.99 -13.44 -3.01
C GLU A 322 16.06 -14.14 -2.03
N ALA A 323 16.47 -15.36 -1.66
CA ALA A 323 15.89 -16.02 -0.52
C ALA A 323 16.18 -15.13 0.68
N ALA A 324 15.12 -14.51 1.23
CA ALA A 324 15.23 -13.79 2.50
C ALA A 324 16.03 -14.64 3.49
N PRO A 325 17.01 -14.04 4.19
CA PRO A 325 17.88 -14.76 5.10
C PRO A 325 17.02 -15.52 6.14
N PRO A 326 17.54 -16.63 6.69
CA PRO A 326 16.83 -17.32 7.76
C PRO A 326 16.54 -16.34 8.91
N PRO A 327 15.46 -16.58 9.68
CA PRO A 327 15.18 -15.78 10.87
C PRO A 327 16.40 -15.76 11.80
N ALA A 328 16.73 -14.58 12.34
CA ALA A 328 18.00 -14.35 13.01
C ALA A 328 18.19 -15.24 14.26
N VAL A 329 17.11 -15.47 15.02
CA VAL A 329 17.08 -16.39 16.17
C VAL A 329 15.65 -16.93 16.35
N LEU A 330 15.52 -18.25 16.47
CA LEU A 330 14.25 -18.94 16.74
C LEU A 330 14.17 -19.33 18.22
N THR A 331 13.52 -18.48 19.02
CA THR A 331 13.39 -18.64 20.48
C THR A 331 12.18 -19.48 20.89
N GLY A 332 11.27 -19.79 19.96
CA GLY A 332 9.97 -20.38 20.28
C GLY A 332 9.00 -19.39 20.92
N THR A 333 9.30 -18.10 20.82
CA THR A 333 8.47 -17.03 21.36
C THR A 333 8.24 -15.91 20.36
N VAL A 334 7.09 -15.25 20.47
CA VAL A 334 6.81 -13.95 19.85
C VAL A 334 6.87 -12.88 20.94
N ASP A 335 7.67 -11.85 20.72
CA ASP A 335 7.91 -10.79 21.70
C ASP A 335 6.77 -9.78 21.70
N ALA A 336 5.95 -9.80 22.75
CA ALA A 336 4.83 -8.91 22.98
C ALA A 336 4.97 -8.11 24.29
N ARG A 337 6.22 -7.87 24.72
CA ARG A 337 6.48 -7.19 26.00
C ARG A 337 6.17 -5.71 25.93
N ARG A 338 5.86 -5.12 27.07
CA ARG A 338 5.64 -3.67 27.27
C ARG A 338 4.49 -3.13 26.43
N ASN A 339 3.52 -3.96 26.07
CA ASN A 339 2.22 -3.48 25.60
C ASN A 339 1.29 -3.27 26.79
N TRP A 340 0.31 -2.39 26.61
CA TRP A 340 -0.86 -2.29 27.45
C TRP A 340 -2.01 -3.05 26.79
N TRP A 341 -2.77 -3.82 27.56
CA TRP A 341 -3.75 -4.78 27.04
C TRP A 341 -5.20 -4.41 27.41
N GLY A 342 -5.41 -3.25 28.06
CA GLY A 342 -6.67 -2.84 28.64
C GLY A 342 -6.74 -3.05 30.16
N GLU A 343 -7.72 -2.43 30.80
CA GLU A 343 -7.88 -2.45 32.27
C GLU A 343 -8.18 -3.87 32.80
N ASP A 344 -9.10 -4.59 32.16
CA ASP A 344 -9.47 -5.96 32.55
C ASP A 344 -8.28 -6.93 32.41
N ALA A 345 -7.57 -6.83 31.28
CA ALA A 345 -6.37 -7.61 31.03
C ALA A 345 -5.27 -7.28 32.04
N THR A 346 -5.10 -6.00 32.39
CA THR A 346 -4.13 -5.57 33.42
C THR A 346 -4.48 -6.17 34.78
N THR A 347 -5.76 -6.16 35.17
CA THR A 347 -6.23 -6.78 36.41
C THR A 347 -5.94 -8.28 36.44
N GLN A 348 -6.22 -8.99 35.35
CA GLN A 348 -5.91 -10.42 35.21
C GLN A 348 -4.41 -10.68 35.33
N LEU A 349 -3.59 -9.90 34.64
CA LEU A 349 -2.13 -10.05 34.63
C LEU A 349 -1.52 -9.79 36.00
N GLN A 350 -2.02 -8.82 36.76
CA GLN A 350 -1.60 -8.57 38.13
C GLN A 350 -1.97 -9.74 39.06
N ALA A 351 -3.19 -10.27 38.93
CA ALA A 351 -3.65 -11.39 39.76
C ALA A 351 -2.84 -12.67 39.53
N ASN A 352 -2.43 -12.95 38.28
CA ASN A 352 -1.68 -14.16 37.93
C ASN A 352 -0.17 -13.94 37.73
N GLN A 353 0.33 -12.72 37.93
CA GLN A 353 1.72 -12.31 37.65
C GLN A 353 2.18 -12.61 36.20
N GLY A 354 1.27 -12.47 35.22
CA GLY A 354 1.48 -12.85 33.82
C GLY A 354 1.64 -14.35 33.57
N ARG A 355 1.25 -15.20 34.53
CA ARG A 355 1.35 -16.67 34.42
C ARG A 355 0.03 -17.28 33.96
N GLY A 356 0.13 -18.49 33.42
CA GLY A 356 -1.03 -19.21 32.92
C GLY A 356 -1.55 -18.66 31.60
N ASN A 357 -2.74 -19.12 31.22
CA ASN A 357 -3.37 -18.72 29.97
C ASN A 357 -4.05 -17.35 30.10
N GLN A 358 -3.88 -16.49 29.10
CA GLN A 358 -4.44 -15.14 29.09
C GLN A 358 -5.59 -15.10 28.08
N ILE A 359 -6.79 -14.70 28.49
CA ILE A 359 -8.00 -14.84 27.66
C ILE A 359 -7.98 -13.98 26.37
N PHE A 360 -7.11 -12.98 26.33
CA PHE A 360 -6.94 -12.04 25.23
C PHE A 360 -5.73 -12.40 24.33
N ILE A 361 -5.07 -13.54 24.58
CA ILE A 361 -4.03 -14.11 23.74
C ILE A 361 -4.44 -15.54 23.36
N HIS A 362 -4.27 -15.90 22.09
CA HIS A 362 -4.34 -17.30 21.64
C HIS A 362 -2.93 -17.78 21.29
N ASP A 363 -2.37 -18.69 22.08
CA ASP A 363 -1.04 -19.28 21.81
C ASP A 363 -0.94 -20.76 22.20
N SER A 364 0.28 -21.28 22.35
CA SER A 364 0.54 -22.66 22.78
C SER A 364 -0.13 -23.10 24.09
N ARG A 365 -0.65 -22.17 24.90
CA ARG A 365 -1.43 -22.49 26.10
C ARG A 365 -2.88 -22.88 25.77
N ASP A 366 -3.43 -22.35 24.69
CA ASP A 366 -4.76 -22.67 24.17
C ASP A 366 -4.70 -23.87 23.23
N GLU A 367 -3.75 -23.84 22.31
CA GLU A 367 -3.56 -24.84 21.27
C GLU A 367 -2.10 -25.29 21.27
N PRO A 368 -1.75 -26.43 21.91
CA PRO A 368 -0.35 -26.77 22.14
C PRO A 368 0.43 -27.15 20.87
N PHE A 369 -0.25 -27.63 19.84
CA PHE A 369 0.35 -28.14 18.60
C PHE A 369 -0.53 -27.80 17.40
N PHE A 370 0.10 -27.70 16.23
CA PHE A 370 -0.60 -27.82 14.95
C PHE A 370 -0.01 -28.97 14.13
N ALA A 371 -0.83 -29.57 13.27
CA ALA A 371 -0.42 -30.69 12.41
C ALA A 371 -0.05 -30.20 11.01
N ASP A 372 1.11 -30.63 10.50
CA ASP A 372 1.51 -30.44 9.10
C ASP A 372 2.22 -31.70 8.59
N GLY A 373 1.81 -32.20 7.42
CA GLY A 373 2.41 -33.41 6.83
C GLY A 373 2.35 -34.67 7.71
N GLY A 374 1.39 -34.76 8.64
CA GLY A 374 1.29 -35.88 9.60
C GLY A 374 2.21 -35.77 10.82
N VAL A 375 2.91 -34.65 10.98
CA VAL A 375 3.74 -34.35 12.15
C VAL A 375 3.10 -33.23 12.96
N ASN A 376 3.07 -33.39 14.29
CA ASN A 376 2.61 -32.36 15.21
C ASN A 376 3.79 -31.46 15.60
N TYR A 377 3.67 -30.17 15.34
CA TYR A 377 4.66 -29.17 15.70
C TYR A 377 4.16 -28.35 16.88
N PRO A 378 4.96 -28.16 17.94
CA PRO A 378 4.56 -27.32 19.06
C PRO A 378 4.36 -25.89 18.57
N LEU A 379 3.22 -25.29 18.94
CA LEU A 379 3.01 -23.87 18.69
C LEU A 379 3.95 -23.06 19.59
N ASP A 380 4.36 -21.90 19.10
CA ASP A 380 5.17 -20.96 19.86
C ASP A 380 4.32 -20.26 20.93
N ARG A 381 4.98 -19.44 21.76
CA ARG A 381 4.35 -18.74 22.87
C ARG A 381 4.50 -17.24 22.79
N VAL A 382 3.52 -16.51 23.28
CA VAL A 382 3.65 -15.06 23.47
C VAL A 382 4.45 -14.75 24.73
N GLU A 383 5.50 -13.95 24.59
CA GLU A 383 6.23 -13.36 25.70
C GLU A 383 5.68 -11.95 25.99
N LEU A 384 4.88 -11.81 27.04
CA LEU A 384 4.20 -10.54 27.38
C LEU A 384 4.77 -9.82 28.61
N VAL A 385 5.65 -10.46 29.40
CA VAL A 385 6.22 -9.90 30.65
C VAL A 385 7.57 -9.22 30.39
N PRO A 386 7.79 -7.97 30.84
CA PRO A 386 6.85 -7.13 31.58
C PRO A 386 5.77 -6.54 30.66
N TRP A 387 4.55 -6.33 31.16
CA TRP A 387 3.49 -5.57 30.49
C TRP A 387 3.46 -4.11 31.02
N ARG A 388 2.65 -3.25 30.40
CA ARG A 388 2.36 -1.90 30.91
C ARG A 388 1.05 -1.93 31.71
N GLU A 389 1.01 -1.18 32.81
CA GLU A 389 -0.21 -1.02 33.62
C GLU A 389 -1.12 0.10 33.11
N GLU A 390 -0.56 1.06 32.38
CA GLU A 390 -1.25 2.22 31.83
C GLU A 390 -1.08 2.31 30.30
N PRO A 391 -2.08 2.88 29.60
CA PRO A 391 -1.98 3.15 28.18
C PRO A 391 -0.79 4.08 27.86
N ILE A 392 -0.39 4.07 26.59
CA ILE A 392 0.60 4.98 26.03
C ILE A 392 -0.08 6.26 25.55
N PHE A 393 -1.28 6.11 25.00
CA PHE A 393 -2.10 7.21 24.51
C PHE A 393 -3.24 7.47 25.51
N PRO A 394 -3.30 8.66 26.13
CA PRO A 394 -4.33 9.01 27.11
C PRO A 394 -5.70 9.29 26.49
#